data_AF-A0A960X3S3-F1
#
_entry.id   AF-A0A960X3S3-F1
#
_cell.length_a   1.000
_cell.length_b   1.000
_cell.length_c   1.000
_cell.angle_alpha   90.00
_cell.angle_beta   90.00
_cell.angle_gamma   90.00
#
_symmetry.space_group_name_H-M   'P 1'
#
loop_
_entity.id
_entity.type
_entity.pdbx_description
1 polymer ?
#
loop_
_entity_poly.entity_id
_entity_poly.type
_entity_poly.pdbx_seq_one_letter_code
_entity_poly.pdbx_strand_id
1 'polypeptide(L)'
;MEVYDCLDENLDVWGHHFLEASAGTGKTFTIEHVTVRLLLDPKAIDIDQILIVTFTRAATRELKIRLQKRLRECLQALVEGEVKYPYLDYSPQDRAFAIQRLELALSCFDKAQIYTIHAFCHRMLVEGGFESGSSLSQSGPDDQNY
;
A
#
# COMPACT_ATOMS: atom_id res chain seq x y z
N MET A 1 -7.27 9.73 23.29
CA MET A 1 -7.09 9.09 21.97
C MET A 1 -5.75 8.38 22.03
N GLU A 2 -5.73 7.06 21.84
CA GLU A 2 -4.46 6.32 21.82
C GLU A 2 -3.63 6.78 20.62
N VAL A 3 -2.32 6.90 20.81
CA VAL A 3 -1.41 7.31 19.75
C VAL A 3 -1.26 6.13 18.79
N TYR A 4 -1.60 6.31 17.52
CA TYR A 4 -1.36 5.30 16.49
C TYR A 4 0.11 5.33 16.08
N ASP A 5 0.95 4.51 16.72
CA ASP A 5 2.34 4.35 16.34
C ASP A 5 2.51 3.23 15.31
N CYS A 6 2.51 3.61 14.03
CA CYS A 6 2.67 2.66 12.94
C CYS A 6 4.01 1.92 12.94
N LEU A 7 5.01 2.39 13.70
CA LEU A 7 6.33 1.76 13.82
C LEU A 7 6.39 0.72 14.94
N ASP A 8 5.48 0.77 15.91
CA ASP A 8 5.37 -0.23 16.97
C ASP A 8 5.06 -1.59 16.35
N GLU A 9 5.95 -2.55 16.58
CA GLU A 9 5.84 -3.93 16.11
C GLU A 9 4.61 -4.65 16.69
N ASN A 10 4.16 -4.25 17.89
CA ASN A 10 3.05 -4.86 18.60
C ASN A 10 1.68 -4.31 18.18
N LEU A 11 1.65 -3.20 17.44
CA LEU A 11 0.40 -2.63 16.95
C LEU A 11 -0.24 -3.59 15.93
N ASP A 12 -1.48 -4.02 16.14
CA ASP A 12 -2.21 -4.76 15.12
C ASP A 12 -2.60 -3.82 13.96
N VAL A 13 -2.05 -4.07 12.77
CA VAL A 13 -2.36 -3.29 11.56
C VAL A 13 -3.61 -3.79 10.84
N TRP A 14 -4.20 -4.90 11.31
CA TRP A 14 -5.47 -5.41 10.82
C TRP A 14 -6.66 -4.77 11.56
N GLY A 15 -7.81 -4.75 10.89
CA GLY A 15 -9.05 -4.19 11.43
C GLY A 15 -9.30 -2.73 11.04
N HIS A 16 -10.23 -2.10 11.76
CA HIS A 16 -10.66 -0.73 11.47
C HIS A 16 -9.90 0.26 12.34
N HIS A 17 -9.10 1.10 11.68
CA HIS A 17 -8.31 2.14 12.33
C HIS A 17 -8.78 3.51 11.86
N PHE A 18 -9.09 4.38 12.81
CA PHE A 18 -9.39 5.79 12.51
C PHE A 18 -8.22 6.66 12.95
N LEU A 19 -7.56 7.28 11.97
CA LEU A 19 -6.43 8.16 12.19
C LEU A 19 -6.85 9.62 12.04
N GLU A 20 -6.92 10.33 13.16
CA GLU A 20 -7.03 11.78 13.14
C GLU A 20 -5.63 12.38 13.04
N ALA A 21 -5.39 13.15 11.98
CA ALA A 21 -4.10 13.75 11.73
C ALA A 21 -4.28 15.11 11.07
N SER A 22 -3.68 16.15 11.63
CA SER A 22 -3.64 17.50 11.08
C SER A 22 -2.74 17.57 9.83
N ALA A 23 -2.72 18.72 9.15
CA ALA A 23 -1.80 18.94 8.04
C ALA A 23 -0.34 18.71 8.51
N GLY A 24 0.44 17.93 7.75
CA GLY A 24 1.85 17.67 8.06
C GLY A 24 2.14 16.60 9.12
N THR A 25 1.15 15.99 9.79
CA THR A 25 1.38 15.05 10.91
C THR A 25 1.52 13.59 10.50
N GLY A 26 2.07 13.31 9.31
CA GLY A 26 2.50 11.94 8.98
C GLY A 26 1.44 10.97 8.43
N LYS A 27 0.25 11.41 7.98
CA LYS A 27 -0.75 10.50 7.36
C LYS A 27 -0.16 9.60 6.27
N THR A 28 0.55 10.21 5.33
CA THR A 28 1.19 9.48 4.23
C THR A 28 2.29 8.55 4.73
N PHE A 29 3.04 8.98 5.77
CA PHE A 29 4.04 8.14 6.42
C PHE A 29 3.38 6.90 7.04
N THR A 30 2.27 7.06 7.75
CA THR A 30 1.51 5.93 8.30
C THR A 30 1.03 4.98 7.20
N ILE A 31 0.47 5.48 6.11
CA ILE A 31 0.03 4.64 4.98
C ILE A 31 1.19 3.83 4.39
N GLU A 32 2.36 4.46 4.17
CA GLU A 32 3.56 3.76 3.70
C GLU A 32 3.94 2.60 4.64
N HIS A 33 4.02 2.88 5.94
CA HIS A 33 4.47 1.92 6.93
C HIS A 33 3.47 0.79 7.16
N VAL A 34 2.17 1.10 7.25
CA VAL A 34 1.10 0.10 7.34
C VAL A 34 1.13 -0.80 6.11
N THR A 35 1.33 -0.24 4.92
CA THR A 35 1.42 -1.04 3.69
C THR A 35 2.59 -2.03 3.74
N VAL A 36 3.79 -1.58 4.15
CA VAL A 36 4.95 -2.47 4.32
C VAL A 36 4.64 -3.58 5.32
N ARG A 37 4.00 -3.24 6.44
CA ARG A 37 3.65 -4.21 7.48
C ARG A 37 2.64 -5.24 7.00
N LEU A 38 1.62 -4.86 6.23
CA LEU A 38 0.66 -5.80 5.64
C LEU A 38 1.32 -6.80 4.67
N LEU A 39 2.40 -6.42 3.98
CA LEU A 39 3.16 -7.31 3.09
C LEU A 39 4.05 -8.31 3.84
N LEU A 40 4.43 -7.95 5.07
CA LEU A 40 5.40 -8.66 5.92
C LEU A 40 4.76 -9.48 7.05
N ASP A 41 3.48 -9.22 7.36
CA ASP A 41 2.70 -9.89 8.38
C ASP A 41 2.61 -11.41 8.15
N PRO A 42 2.46 -12.26 9.18
CA PRO A 42 2.22 -13.70 8.98
C PRO A 42 1.01 -14.03 8.09
N LYS A 43 0.01 -13.13 8.02
CA LYS A 43 -1.14 -13.20 7.11
C LYS A 43 -0.89 -12.39 5.82
N ALA A 44 0.37 -12.27 5.41
CA ALA A 44 0.79 -11.39 4.33
C ALA A 44 -0.09 -11.51 3.09
N ILE A 45 -0.45 -10.34 2.58
CA ILE A 45 -1.15 -10.18 1.30
C ILE A 45 -0.18 -9.59 0.27
N ASP A 46 -0.46 -9.82 -1.00
CA ASP A 46 0.33 -9.26 -2.09
C ASP A 46 -0.02 -7.78 -2.33
N ILE A 47 0.89 -7.04 -2.95
CA ILE A 47 0.74 -5.59 -3.15
C ILE A 47 -0.49 -5.23 -3.99
N ASP A 48 -0.91 -6.11 -4.89
CA ASP A 48 -2.11 -5.98 -5.71
C ASP A 48 -3.40 -6.32 -4.95
N GLN A 49 -3.31 -6.80 -3.71
CA GLN A 49 -4.45 -7.00 -2.81
C GLN A 49 -4.68 -5.81 -1.86
N ILE A 50 -3.80 -4.78 -1.91
CA ILE A 50 -3.90 -3.58 -1.06
C ILE A 50 -4.47 -2.41 -1.86
N LEU A 51 -5.71 -2.01 -1.53
CA LEU A 51 -6.35 -0.84 -2.10
C LEU A 51 -6.05 0.43 -1.29
N ILE A 52 -5.47 1.43 -1.93
CA ILE A 52 -5.30 2.77 -1.36
C ILE A 52 -5.99 3.80 -2.25
N VAL A 53 -6.92 4.56 -1.66
CA VAL A 53 -7.66 5.63 -2.35
C VAL A 53 -7.33 7.00 -1.78
N THR A 54 -7.26 8.01 -2.64
CA THR A 54 -7.04 9.42 -2.24
C THR A 54 -7.84 10.39 -3.11
N PHE A 55 -7.83 11.68 -2.78
CA PHE A 55 -8.65 12.68 -3.45
C PHE A 55 -8.06 13.13 -4.80
N THR A 56 -6.74 13.25 -4.92
CA THR A 56 -6.12 13.91 -6.08
C THR A 56 -5.15 12.99 -6.83
N ARG A 57 -5.07 13.16 -8.16
CA ARG A 57 -4.09 12.43 -9.00
C ARG A 57 -2.65 12.71 -8.55
N ALA A 58 -2.38 13.93 -8.09
CA ALA A 58 -1.07 14.31 -7.55
C ALA A 58 -0.71 13.49 -6.29
N ALA A 59 -1.65 13.36 -5.35
CA ALA A 59 -1.44 12.55 -4.15
C ALA A 59 -1.24 11.06 -4.49
N THR A 60 -1.99 10.52 -5.46
CA THR A 60 -1.77 9.14 -5.95
C THR A 60 -0.34 8.96 -6.47
N ARG A 61 0.15 9.87 -7.32
CA ARG A 61 1.51 9.82 -7.88
C ARG A 61 2.58 9.94 -6.81
N GLU A 62 2.44 10.91 -5.90
CA GLU A 62 3.36 11.10 -4.78
C GLU A 62 3.42 9.84 -3.90
N LEU A 63 2.26 9.28 -3.55
CA LEU A 63 2.18 8.07 -2.73
C LEU A 63 2.84 6.86 -3.40
N LYS A 64 2.63 6.65 -4.72
CA LYS A 64 3.31 5.59 -5.47
C LYS A 64 4.83 5.71 -5.36
N ILE A 65 5.38 6.91 -5.58
CA ILE A 65 6.83 7.16 -5.51
C ILE A 65 7.35 6.88 -4.09
N ARG A 66 6.65 7.41 -3.08
CA ARG A 66 7.05 7.28 -1.68
C ARG A 66 6.98 5.85 -1.17
N LEU A 67 5.92 5.12 -1.49
CA LEU A 67 5.77 3.73 -1.11
C LEU A 67 6.83 2.85 -1.78
N GLN A 68 7.09 3.03 -3.07
CA GLN A 68 8.15 2.27 -3.76
C GLN A 68 9.52 2.53 -3.13
N LYS A 69 9.81 3.80 -2.77
CA LYS A 69 11.03 4.16 -2.06
C LYS A 69 11.10 3.48 -0.69
N ARG A 70 10.01 3.50 0.08
CA ARG A 70 9.93 2.85 1.40
C ARG A 70 10.20 1.35 1.31
N LEU A 71 9.58 0.66 0.35
CA LEU A 71 9.79 -0.78 0.13
C LEU A 71 11.27 -1.09 -0.14
N ARG A 72 11.93 -0.29 -0.99
CA ARG A 72 13.38 -0.44 -1.25
C ARG A 72 14.22 -0.19 0.00
N GLU A 73 13.89 0.84 0.78
CA GLU A 73 14.60 1.15 2.02
C GLU A 73 14.47 0.02 3.05
N CYS A 74 13.28 -0.58 3.19
CA CYS A 74 13.06 -1.71 4.09
C CYS A 74 13.78 -2.98 3.61
N LEU A 75 13.72 -3.26 2.30
CA LEU A 75 14.44 -4.39 1.70
C LEU A 75 15.95 -4.26 1.91
N GLN A 76 16.51 -3.08 1.67
CA GLN A 76 17.94 -2.82 1.87
C GLN A 76 18.34 -3.07 3.33
N ALA A 77 17.57 -2.53 4.29
CA ALA A 77 17.83 -2.74 5.71
C ALA A 77 17.81 -4.24 6.09
N LEU A 78 16.85 -5.01 5.57
CA LEU A 78 16.80 -6.46 5.81
C LEU A 78 18.01 -7.20 5.20
N VAL A 79 18.44 -6.82 3.99
CA VAL A 79 19.61 -7.43 3.34
C VAL A 79 20.90 -7.13 4.12
N GLU A 80 21.06 -5.90 4.59
CA GLU A 80 22.21 -5.45 5.38
C GLU A 80 22.17 -5.97 6.83
N GLY A 81 20.99 -6.44 7.30
CA GLY A 81 20.79 -6.85 8.68
C GLY A 81 20.68 -5.68 9.66
N GLU A 82 20.28 -4.52 9.16
CA GLU A 82 20.05 -3.32 9.96
C GLU A 82 18.60 -3.25 10.45
N VAL A 83 18.41 -2.97 11.73
CA VAL A 83 17.09 -2.70 12.31
C VAL A 83 16.76 -1.21 12.10
N LYS A 84 16.27 -0.88 10.90
CA LYS A 84 15.91 0.50 10.54
C LYS A 84 14.59 0.97 11.16
N TYR A 85 13.63 0.06 11.31
CA TYR A 85 12.36 0.28 12.00
C TYR A 85 12.13 -0.85 13.01
N PRO A 86 11.42 -0.62 14.12
CA PRO A 86 11.18 -1.66 15.11
C PRO A 86 10.53 -2.92 14.50
N TYR A 87 9.50 -2.75 13.66
CA TYR A 87 8.85 -3.87 12.96
C TYR A 87 9.72 -4.61 11.92
N LEU A 88 10.99 -4.22 11.72
CA LEU A 88 11.96 -4.91 10.86
C LEU A 88 12.99 -5.74 11.64
N ASP A 89 12.87 -5.87 12.97
CA ASP A 89 13.77 -6.70 13.80
C ASP A 89 13.49 -8.20 13.62
N TYR A 90 13.75 -8.71 12.42
CA TYR A 90 13.58 -10.12 12.09
C TYR A 90 14.76 -10.96 12.57
N SER A 91 14.47 -12.14 13.10
CA SER A 91 15.50 -13.14 13.36
C SER A 91 16.24 -13.50 12.06
N PRO A 92 17.52 -13.93 12.11
CA PRO A 92 18.24 -14.36 10.91
C PRO A 92 17.52 -15.46 10.10
N GLN A 93 16.67 -16.26 10.75
CA GLN A 93 15.92 -17.36 10.14
C GLN A 93 14.70 -16.83 9.37
N ASP A 94 14.02 -15.83 9.90
CA ASP A 94 12.79 -15.26 9.32
C ASP A 94 13.07 -14.15 8.30
N ARG A 95 14.27 -13.56 8.38
CA ARG A 95 14.70 -12.46 7.49
C ARG A 95 14.65 -12.83 6.01
N ALA A 96 14.94 -14.10 5.68
CA ALA A 96 14.88 -14.59 4.30
C ALA A 96 13.45 -14.51 3.72
N PHE A 97 12.44 -14.82 4.54
CA PHE A 97 11.04 -14.69 4.16
C PHE A 97 10.67 -13.22 3.94
N ALA A 98 11.03 -12.34 4.89
CA ALA A 98 10.75 -10.90 4.78
C ALA A 98 11.38 -10.27 3.52
N ILE A 99 12.62 -10.66 3.19
CA ILE A 99 13.29 -10.24 1.95
C ILE A 99 12.48 -10.69 0.72
N GLN A 100 12.11 -11.97 0.63
CA GLN A 100 11.33 -12.50 -0.49
C GLN A 100 9.98 -11.78 -0.66
N ARG A 101 9.30 -11.46 0.44
CA ARG A 101 8.04 -10.71 0.42
C ARG A 101 8.21 -9.32 -0.18
N LEU A 102 9.25 -8.58 0.23
CA LEU A 102 9.50 -7.24 -0.32
C LEU A 102 10.02 -7.26 -1.75
N GLU A 103 10.83 -8.25 -2.14
CA GLU A 103 11.25 -8.45 -3.52
C GLU A 103 10.05 -8.71 -4.43
N LEU A 104 9.15 -9.60 -4.03
CA LEU A 104 7.92 -9.87 -4.76
C LEU A 104 7.07 -8.60 -4.89
N ALA A 105 6.84 -7.89 -3.80
CA ALA A 105 6.06 -6.65 -3.81
C ALA A 105 6.66 -5.57 -4.73
N LEU A 106 7.99 -5.44 -4.77
CA LEU A 106 8.69 -4.53 -5.69
C LEU A 106 8.58 -4.98 -7.15
N SER A 107 8.66 -6.28 -7.42
CA SER A 107 8.54 -6.85 -8.77
C SER A 107 7.14 -6.69 -9.35
N CYS A 108 6.10 -6.73 -8.50
CA CYS A 108 4.69 -6.56 -8.85
C CYS A 108 4.17 -5.14 -8.58
N PHE A 109 5.05 -4.16 -8.34
CA PHE A 109 4.63 -2.84 -7.88
C PHE A 109 3.79 -2.06 -8.90
N ASP A 110 3.96 -2.35 -10.19
CA ASP A 110 3.13 -1.84 -11.27
C ASP A 110 1.64 -2.21 -11.11
N LYS A 111 1.36 -3.32 -10.43
CA LYS A 111 0.00 -3.79 -10.12
C LYS A 111 -0.59 -3.19 -8.82
N ALA A 112 0.15 -2.33 -8.12
CA ALA A 112 -0.33 -1.73 -6.87
C ALA A 112 -1.62 -0.92 -7.07
N GLN A 113 -2.65 -1.24 -6.27
CA GLN A 113 -3.98 -0.63 -6.40
C GLN A 113 -4.07 0.72 -5.68
N ILE A 114 -3.41 1.73 -6.25
CA ILE A 114 -3.40 3.10 -5.71
C ILE A 114 -4.12 4.04 -6.68
N TYR A 115 -5.28 4.54 -6.26
CA TYR A 115 -6.20 5.29 -7.12
C TYR A 115 -6.68 6.59 -6.49
N THR A 116 -7.30 7.43 -7.32
CA THR A 116 -8.24 8.42 -6.77
C THR A 116 -9.57 7.75 -6.45
N ILE A 117 -10.37 8.33 -5.55
CA ILE A 117 -11.74 7.84 -5.27
C ILE A 117 -12.54 7.67 -6.56
N HIS A 118 -12.55 8.69 -7.43
CA HIS A 118 -13.27 8.66 -8.70
C HIS A 118 -12.80 7.54 -9.63
N ALA A 119 -11.48 7.34 -9.77
CA ALA A 119 -10.93 6.30 -10.63
C ALA A 119 -11.28 4.90 -10.12
N PHE A 120 -11.25 4.70 -8.79
CA PHE A 120 -11.66 3.45 -8.18
C PHE A 120 -13.15 3.17 -8.39
N CYS A 121 -14.03 4.14 -8.10
CA CYS A 121 -15.47 3.97 -8.33
C CYS A 121 -15.79 3.68 -9.80
N HIS A 122 -15.16 4.40 -10.74
CA HIS A 122 -15.32 4.14 -12.17
C HIS A 122 -14.89 2.72 -12.55
N ARG A 123 -13.74 2.26 -12.05
CA ARG A 123 -13.26 0.89 -12.26
C ARG A 123 -14.28 -0.15 -11.77
N MET A 124 -14.81 0.02 -10.56
CA MET A 124 -15.81 -0.89 -10.00
C MET A 124 -17.11 -0.91 -10.81
N LEU A 125 -17.53 0.22 -11.39
CA LEU A 125 -18.71 0.28 -12.26
C LEU A 125 -18.47 -0.41 -13.60
N VAL A 126 -17.28 -0.31 -14.17
CA VAL A 126 -16.95 -0.97 -15.44
C VAL A 126 -16.77 -2.48 -15.24
N GLU A 127 -16.07 -2.88 -14.18
CA GLU A 127 -15.85 -4.30 -13.86
C GLU A 127 -17.14 -4.99 -13.38
N GLY A 128 -17.93 -4.34 -12.52
CA GLY A 128 -19.20 -4.86 -12.00
C GLY A 128 -20.41 -4.64 -12.93
N GLY A 129 -20.32 -3.69 -13.87
CA GLY A 129 -21.34 -3.43 -14.89
C GLY A 129 -21.50 -4.59 -15.88
N PHE A 130 -20.44 -5.41 -16.04
CA PHE A 130 -20.49 -6.66 -16.79
C PHE A 130 -21.37 -7.73 -16.12
N GLU A 131 -21.40 -7.78 -14.79
CA GLU A 131 -22.28 -8.71 -14.05
C GLU A 131 -23.72 -8.20 -13.96
N SER A 132 -23.95 -6.90 -14.14
CA SER A 132 -25.23 -6.22 -13.93
C SER A 132 -26.05 -5.96 -15.20
N GLY A 133 -25.78 -6.67 -16.30
CA GLY A 133 -26.65 -6.74 -17.48
C GLY A 133 -26.86 -5.43 -18.27
N SER A 134 -26.10 -4.37 -17.99
CA SER A 134 -26.18 -3.11 -18.73
C SER A 134 -24.94 -2.95 -19.59
N SER A 135 -25.06 -3.35 -20.86
CA SER A 135 -24.10 -3.01 -21.92
C SER A 135 -24.10 -1.49 -22.10
N LEU A 136 -23.27 -0.77 -21.35
CA LEU A 136 -23.10 0.66 -21.50
C LEU A 136 -22.00 0.93 -22.53
N SER A 137 -22.39 1.06 -23.79
CA SER A 137 -21.59 1.71 -24.81
C SER A 137 -21.48 3.20 -24.46
N GLN A 138 -20.52 3.56 -23.61
CA GLN A 138 -20.07 4.95 -23.48
C GLN A 138 -18.61 5.01 -23.93
N SER A 139 -18.39 5.64 -25.07
CA SER A 139 -17.09 6.15 -25.51
C SER A 139 -16.58 7.14 -24.45
N GLY A 140 -15.65 6.69 -23.62
CA GLY A 140 -14.93 7.54 -22.68
C GLY A 140 -13.99 8.51 -23.42
N PRO A 141 -13.63 9.66 -22.81
CA PRO A 141 -12.59 10.50 -23.37
C PRO A 141 -11.26 9.74 -23.36
N ASP A 142 -10.50 9.85 -24.45
CA ASP A 142 -9.14 9.35 -24.57
C ASP A 142 -8.30 9.79 -23.36
N ASP A 143 -7.84 8.83 -22.56
CA ASP A 143 -6.76 9.02 -21.58
C ASP A 143 -5.94 7.72 -21.56
N GLN A 144 -5.19 7.55 -22.65
CA GLN A 144 -4.13 6.54 -22.77
C GLN A 144 -3.18 6.67 -21.57
N ASN A 145 -2.88 5.54 -20.93
CA ASN A 145 -1.96 5.34 -19.79
C ASN A 145 -2.62 5.35 -18.40
N TYR A 146 -3.13 4.16 -18.04
CA TYR A 146 -3.15 3.70 -16.65
C TYR A 146 -1.74 3.38 -16.17
#